data_AF-A0A0P8YN87-F1
#
_entry.id   AF-A0A0P8YN87-F1
#
_cell.length_a   1.000
_cell.length_b   1.000
_cell.length_c   1.000
_cell.angle_alpha   90.00
_cell.angle_beta   90.00
_cell.angle_gamma   90.00
#
_symmetry.space_group_name_H-M   'P 1'
#
loop_
_entity.id
_entity.type
_entity.pdbx_description
1 polymer ?
#
loop_
_entity_poly.entity_id
_entity_poly.type
_entity_poly.pdbx_seq_one_letter_code
_entity_poly.pdbx_strand_id
1 'polypeptide(L)'
;MQLPYSRVQRILRECELYERNQTTYILPIDYGRQTVGLICKARTDNLSDLKLRLLVILKQHRARFINRHLFKEAGFIEAVLPNKVLLSFEDFNQTLQTDALWCKATSVTIKNYAKGAVTFQCQPLDLREVKAKLRDCGYKITHSELGHSPKKALVQLPERQMKRYKEFLEQLKQDHDVVRVYDNVRV
;
A
#
# COMPACT_ATOMS: atom_id res chain seq x y z
N MET A 1 -8.92 22.87 23.25
CA MET A 1 -10.21 23.15 22.58
C MET A 1 -10.93 21.84 22.34
N GLN A 2 -12.07 21.60 22.98
CA GLN A 2 -12.94 20.45 22.67
C GLN A 2 -13.96 20.86 21.61
N LEU A 3 -14.04 20.11 20.51
CA LEU A 3 -15.07 20.29 19.50
C LEU A 3 -16.42 19.79 20.06
N PRO A 4 -17.52 20.53 19.89
CA PRO A 4 -18.85 20.08 20.30
C PRO A 4 -19.24 18.78 19.59
N TYR A 5 -19.85 17.84 20.31
CA TYR A 5 -20.26 16.52 19.78
C TYR A 5 -21.13 16.63 18.51
N SER A 6 -22.03 17.60 18.44
CA SER A 6 -22.87 17.87 17.27
C SER A 6 -22.06 18.28 16.02
N ARG A 7 -20.97 19.03 16.21
CA ARG A 7 -20.03 19.37 15.13
C ARG A 7 -19.25 18.15 14.68
N VAL A 8 -18.79 17.31 15.61
CA VAL A 8 -18.10 16.05 15.28
C VAL A 8 -19.02 15.13 14.48
N GLN A 9 -20.27 14.95 14.91
CA GLN A 9 -21.28 14.15 14.21
C GLN A 9 -21.59 14.69 12.81
N ARG A 10 -21.68 16.02 12.65
CA ARG A 10 -21.88 16.64 11.34
C ARG A 10 -20.70 16.43 10.41
N ILE A 11 -19.48 16.63 10.89
CA ILE A 11 -18.25 16.39 10.11
C ILE A 11 -18.17 14.91 9.71
N LEU A 12 -18.45 13.98 10.62
CA LEU A 12 -18.47 12.55 10.30
C LEU A 12 -19.50 12.22 9.22
N ARG A 13 -20.72 12.77 9.29
CA ARG A 13 -21.75 12.57 8.25
C ARG A 13 -21.35 13.19 6.91
N GLU A 14 -20.76 14.39 6.90
CA GLU A 14 -20.26 15.04 5.68
C GLU A 14 -19.10 14.24 5.07
N CYS A 15 -18.20 13.70 5.89
CA CYS A 15 -17.17 12.77 5.45
C CYS A 15 -17.76 11.46 4.90
N GLU A 16 -18.75 10.85 5.57
CA GLU A 16 -19.42 9.65 5.08
C GLU A 16 -20.12 9.89 3.73
N LEU A 17 -20.78 11.04 3.55
CA LEU A 17 -21.42 11.42 2.29
C LEU A 17 -20.38 11.67 1.19
N TYR A 18 -19.28 12.32 1.53
CA TYR A 18 -18.16 12.54 0.61
C TYR A 18 -17.53 11.21 0.19
N GLU A 19 -17.28 10.29 1.12
CA GLU A 19 -16.77 8.95 0.83
C GLU A 19 -17.75 8.10 0.01
N ARG A 20 -19.06 8.27 0.19
CA ARG A 20 -20.10 7.59 -0.60
C ARG A 20 -20.14 8.06 -2.06
N ASN A 21 -19.85 9.33 -2.31
CA ASN A 21 -19.91 9.91 -3.65
C ASN A 21 -18.64 9.65 -4.48
N GLN A 22 -17.55 9.21 -3.84
CA GLN A 22 -16.32 8.89 -4.54
C GLN A 22 -16.21 7.39 -4.84
N THR A 23 -15.95 7.08 -6.11
CA THR A 23 -15.68 5.70 -6.53
C THR A 23 -14.18 5.42 -6.43
N THR A 24 -13.83 4.23 -5.94
CA THR A 24 -12.43 3.78 -5.94
C THR A 24 -12.08 3.19 -7.31
N TYR A 25 -11.07 3.74 -7.95
CA TYR A 25 -10.55 3.30 -9.24
C TYR A 25 -9.15 2.72 -9.10
N ILE A 26 -8.91 1.64 -9.84
CA ILE A 26 -7.60 1.01 -9.99
C ILE A 26 -7.06 1.39 -11.36
N LEU A 27 -5.94 2.12 -11.38
CA LEU A 27 -5.31 2.65 -12.59
C LEU A 27 -3.94 2.00 -12.80
N PRO A 28 -3.85 0.95 -13.64
CA PRO A 28 -2.59 0.34 -14.03
C PRO A 28 -1.75 1.29 -14.89
N ILE A 29 -0.49 1.44 -14.54
CA ILE A 29 0.47 2.33 -15.19
C ILE A 29 1.76 1.56 -15.46
N ASP A 30 2.33 1.74 -16.65
CA ASP A 30 3.73 1.41 -16.92
C ASP A 30 4.56 2.69 -16.90
N TYR A 31 5.71 2.64 -16.25
CA TYR A 31 6.74 3.67 -16.26
C TYR A 31 7.96 3.24 -17.08
N GLY A 32 8.58 4.21 -17.78
CA GLY A 32 9.88 4.01 -18.42
C GLY A 32 9.89 3.03 -19.58
N ARG A 33 8.80 2.95 -20.38
CA ARG A 33 8.61 1.96 -21.47
C ARG A 33 8.58 0.51 -20.95
N GLN A 34 7.66 0.22 -20.02
CA GLN A 34 7.41 -1.13 -19.47
C GLN A 34 8.45 -1.65 -18.47
N THR A 35 9.43 -0.81 -18.08
CA THR A 35 10.43 -1.16 -17.07
C THR A 35 9.81 -1.39 -15.71
N VAL A 36 8.91 -0.51 -15.28
CA VAL A 36 8.22 -0.61 -13.98
C VAL A 36 6.73 -0.67 -14.24
N GLY A 37 6.06 -1.63 -13.60
CA GLY A 37 4.61 -1.64 -13.51
C GLY A 37 4.19 -1.08 -12.16
N LEU A 38 3.08 -0.36 -12.12
CA LEU A 38 2.46 0.09 -10.87
C LEU A 38 0.94 0.16 -10.99
N ILE A 39 0.29 0.11 -9.84
CA ILE A 39 -1.13 0.34 -9.64
C ILE A 39 -1.27 1.64 -8.86
N CYS A 40 -1.93 2.62 -9.48
CA CYS A 40 -2.40 3.82 -8.79
C CYS A 40 -3.85 3.58 -8.34
N LYS A 41 -4.06 3.52 -7.03
CA LYS A 41 -5.39 3.46 -6.41
C LYS A 41 -5.85 4.89 -6.15
N ALA A 42 -6.92 5.29 -6.81
CA ALA A 42 -7.49 6.62 -6.70
C ALA A 42 -8.94 6.56 -6.21
N ARG A 43 -9.40 7.63 -5.57
CA ARG A 43 -10.78 7.78 -5.10
C ARG A 43 -11.27 9.14 -5.58
N THR A 44 -12.21 9.14 -6.52
CA THR A 44 -12.69 10.35 -7.19
C THR A 44 -14.15 10.18 -7.62
N ASP A 45 -14.88 11.28 -7.77
CA ASP A 45 -16.19 11.35 -8.41
C ASP A 45 -16.10 11.62 -9.92
N ASN A 46 -14.91 12.01 -10.42
CA ASN A 46 -14.67 12.34 -11.82
C ASN A 46 -13.39 11.67 -12.36
N LEU A 47 -13.54 10.41 -12.77
CA LEU A 47 -12.44 9.63 -13.36
C LEU A 47 -11.82 10.29 -14.60
N SER A 48 -12.62 10.97 -15.42
CA SER A 48 -12.16 11.59 -16.65
C SER A 48 -11.21 12.74 -16.37
N ASP A 49 -11.58 13.63 -15.44
CA ASP A 49 -10.72 14.74 -15.02
C ASP A 49 -9.43 14.23 -14.36
N LEU A 50 -9.54 13.25 -13.45
CA LEU A 50 -8.37 12.59 -12.87
C LEU A 50 -7.42 12.05 -13.94
N LYS A 51 -7.93 11.31 -14.94
CA LYS A 51 -7.10 10.79 -16.03
C LYS A 51 -6.40 11.90 -16.81
N LEU A 52 -7.06 13.03 -17.06
CA LEU A 52 -6.46 14.17 -17.76
C LEU A 52 -5.32 14.78 -16.94
N ARG A 53 -5.51 15.02 -15.65
CA ARG A 53 -4.45 15.54 -14.75
C ARG A 53 -3.26 14.59 -14.69
N LEU A 54 -3.52 13.30 -14.48
CA LEU A 54 -2.47 12.28 -14.44
C LEU A 54 -1.75 12.12 -15.79
N LEU A 55 -2.44 12.24 -16.93
CA LEU A 55 -1.82 12.13 -18.26
C LEU A 55 -0.69 13.15 -18.47
N VAL A 56 -0.80 14.35 -17.89
CA VAL A 56 0.26 15.37 -17.95
C VAL A 56 1.53 14.83 -17.29
N ILE A 57 1.40 14.30 -16.07
CA ILE A 57 2.51 13.72 -15.29
C ILE A 57 3.08 12.49 -16.01
N LEU A 58 2.21 11.59 -16.49
CA LEU A 58 2.62 10.36 -17.17
C LEU A 58 3.47 10.67 -18.42
N LYS A 59 3.05 11.64 -19.23
CA LYS A 59 3.78 12.03 -20.45
C LYS A 59 5.18 12.57 -20.13
N GLN A 60 5.32 13.41 -19.10
CA GLN A 60 6.62 13.96 -18.68
C GLN A 60 7.61 12.85 -18.30
N HIS A 61 7.11 11.76 -17.73
CA HIS A 61 7.92 10.65 -17.21
C HIS A 61 7.96 9.41 -18.12
N ARG A 62 7.52 9.53 -19.39
CA ARG A 62 7.44 8.41 -20.35
C ARG A 62 6.66 7.21 -19.79
N ALA A 63 5.63 7.51 -19.01
CA ALA A 63 4.69 6.56 -18.44
C ALA A 63 3.35 6.61 -19.19
N ARG A 64 2.53 5.58 -19.01
CA ARG A 64 1.21 5.48 -19.65
C ARG A 64 0.28 4.56 -18.88
N PHE A 65 -1.02 4.81 -19.00
CA PHE A 65 -2.05 3.87 -18.53
C PHE A 65 -2.04 2.61 -19.39
N ILE A 66 -1.78 1.46 -18.76
CA ILE A 66 -1.79 0.16 -19.43
C ILE A 66 -1.87 -0.96 -18.39
N ASN A 67 -2.79 -1.90 -18.60
CA ASN A 67 -2.92 -3.07 -17.74
C ASN A 67 -2.18 -4.26 -18.33
N ARG A 68 -1.01 -4.58 -17.79
CA ARG A 68 -0.24 -5.80 -18.13
C ARG A 68 -0.56 -6.99 -17.22
N HIS A 69 -1.55 -6.84 -16.33
CA HIS A 69 -1.93 -7.85 -15.33
C HIS A 69 -0.76 -8.32 -14.45
N LEU A 70 0.21 -7.44 -14.18
CA LEU A 70 1.42 -7.72 -13.39
C LEU A 70 1.14 -7.82 -11.88
N PHE A 71 -0.02 -7.35 -11.44
CA PHE A 71 -0.41 -7.30 -10.04
C PHE A 71 -1.60 -8.22 -9.77
N LYS A 72 -1.67 -8.71 -8.53
CA LYS A 72 -2.85 -9.37 -7.95
C LYS A 72 -3.29 -8.58 -6.73
N GLU A 73 -4.57 -8.68 -6.39
CA GLU A 73 -5.04 -8.18 -5.09
C GLU A 73 -4.38 -8.96 -3.95
N ALA A 74 -4.11 -8.25 -2.86
CA ALA A 74 -3.57 -8.84 -1.63
C ALA A 74 -4.03 -8.07 -0.41
N GLY A 75 -4.17 -8.75 0.72
CA GLY A 75 -4.32 -8.12 2.02
C GLY A 75 -2.96 -7.73 2.58
N PHE A 76 -2.83 -6.51 3.09
CA PHE A 76 -1.65 -6.01 3.79
C PHE A 76 -2.01 -5.68 5.23
N ILE A 77 -1.18 -6.12 6.17
CA ILE A 77 -1.35 -5.87 7.60
C ILE A 77 -0.04 -5.30 8.12
N GLU A 78 -0.04 -4.02 8.46
CA GLU A 78 1.07 -3.35 9.12
C GLU A 78 0.89 -3.51 10.62
N ALA A 79 1.95 -3.99 11.28
CA ALA A 79 1.93 -4.26 12.69
C ALA A 79 3.28 -3.99 13.33
N VAL A 80 3.24 -3.76 14.64
CA VAL A 80 4.41 -3.65 15.49
C VAL A 80 4.36 -4.79 16.49
N LEU A 81 5.50 -5.42 16.73
CA LEU A 81 5.63 -6.40 17.80
C LEU A 81 6.38 -5.79 18.99
N PRO A 82 5.68 -5.31 20.03
CA PRO A 82 6.27 -4.42 21.04
C PRO A 82 7.40 -5.06 21.86
N ASN A 83 7.36 -6.38 22.06
CA ASN A 83 8.22 -7.08 23.00
C ASN A 83 9.44 -7.78 22.37
N LYS A 84 9.67 -7.66 21.05
CA LYS A 84 10.77 -8.37 20.36
C LYS A 84 12.00 -7.51 20.02
N VAL A 85 12.08 -6.27 20.50
CA VAL A 85 13.28 -5.40 20.35
C VAL A 85 14.52 -6.00 21.03
N LEU A 86 14.36 -7.05 21.86
CA LEU A 86 15.43 -7.77 22.56
C LEU A 86 16.01 -8.97 21.80
N LEU A 87 15.39 -9.40 20.70
CA LEU A 87 15.88 -10.55 19.93
C LEU A 87 17.07 -10.15 19.03
N SER A 88 17.84 -11.15 18.62
CA SER A 88 18.73 -11.01 17.47
C SER A 88 17.93 -10.90 16.18
N PHE A 89 18.54 -10.39 15.10
CA PHE A 89 17.84 -10.25 13.81
C PHE A 89 17.39 -11.61 13.27
N GLU A 90 18.22 -12.63 13.47
CA GLU A 90 17.96 -13.99 13.02
C GLU A 90 16.78 -14.61 13.78
N ASP A 91 16.77 -14.52 15.12
CA ASP A 91 15.67 -15.02 15.95
C ASP A 91 14.36 -14.29 15.64
N PHE A 92 14.44 -12.96 15.45
CA PHE A 92 13.28 -12.17 15.08
C PHE A 92 12.74 -12.62 13.72
N ASN A 93 13.60 -12.73 12.71
CA ASN A 93 13.21 -13.18 11.37
C ASN A 93 12.62 -14.60 11.40
N GLN A 94 13.23 -15.53 12.13
CA GLN A 94 12.70 -16.88 12.30
C GLN A 94 11.31 -16.85 12.93
N THR A 95 11.13 -16.07 14.00
CA THR A 95 9.81 -15.97 14.64
C THR A 95 8.77 -15.35 13.69
N LEU A 96 9.15 -14.36 12.88
CA LEU A 96 8.25 -13.80 11.86
C LEU A 96 7.81 -14.85 10.83
N GLN A 97 8.72 -15.74 10.40
CA GLN A 97 8.35 -16.82 9.47
C GLN A 97 7.39 -17.82 10.10
N THR A 98 7.63 -18.21 11.36
CA THR A 98 6.74 -19.09 12.12
C THR A 98 5.35 -18.46 12.30
N ASP A 99 5.31 -17.19 12.74
CA ASP A 99 4.06 -16.45 12.93
C ASP A 99 3.30 -16.27 11.61
N ALA A 100 4.02 -15.97 10.52
CA ALA A 100 3.42 -15.84 9.19
C ALA A 100 2.75 -17.16 8.76
N LEU A 101 3.42 -18.30 8.92
CA LEU A 101 2.87 -19.60 8.59
C LEU A 101 1.64 -19.93 9.44
N TRP A 102 1.73 -19.76 10.76
CA TRP A 102 0.63 -20.01 11.69
C TRP A 102 -0.61 -19.13 11.40
N CYS A 103 -0.36 -17.87 11.06
CA CYS A 103 -1.41 -16.90 10.74
C CYS A 103 -1.95 -17.04 9.31
N LYS A 104 -1.43 -17.96 8.49
CA LYS A 104 -1.73 -18.08 7.04
C LYS A 104 -1.37 -16.82 6.23
N ALA A 105 -0.38 -16.05 6.68
CA ALA A 105 0.18 -14.97 5.89
C ALA A 105 1.05 -15.57 4.76
N THR A 106 0.93 -15.02 3.55
CA THR A 106 1.71 -15.45 2.39
C THR A 106 3.15 -14.96 2.42
N SER A 107 3.41 -13.85 3.11
CA SER A 107 4.75 -13.31 3.30
C SER A 107 4.77 -12.32 4.46
N VAL A 108 5.98 -12.04 4.95
CA VAL A 108 6.25 -11.01 5.96
C VAL A 108 7.49 -10.22 5.55
N THR A 109 7.48 -8.91 5.78
CA THR A 109 8.61 -8.02 5.49
C THR A 109 8.88 -7.14 6.70
N ILE A 110 10.14 -7.09 7.13
CA ILE A 110 10.59 -6.16 8.17
C ILE A 110 10.68 -4.76 7.56
N LYS A 111 9.90 -3.82 8.08
CA LYS A 111 9.93 -2.40 7.68
C LYS A 111 10.88 -1.59 8.52
N ASN A 112 10.96 -1.89 9.82
CA ASN A 112 11.92 -1.30 10.73
C ASN A 112 12.23 -2.29 11.85
N TYR A 113 13.44 -2.82 11.83
CA TYR A 113 13.90 -3.80 12.82
C TYR A 113 13.92 -3.23 14.24
N ALA A 114 14.50 -2.04 14.43
CA ALA A 114 14.61 -1.39 15.74
C ALA A 114 13.26 -1.08 16.40
N LYS A 115 12.21 -0.89 15.59
CA LYS A 115 10.84 -0.66 16.06
C LYS A 115 9.97 -1.92 16.07
N GLY A 116 10.51 -3.08 15.66
CA GLY A 116 9.72 -4.30 15.46
C GLY A 116 8.57 -4.12 14.45
N ALA A 117 8.70 -3.18 13.52
CA ALA A 117 7.66 -2.85 12.56
C ALA A 117 7.75 -3.77 11.34
N VAL A 118 6.64 -4.44 11.04
CA VAL A 118 6.54 -5.46 10.00
C VAL A 118 5.28 -5.27 9.17
N THR A 119 5.31 -5.78 7.95
CA THR A 119 4.13 -5.89 7.10
C THR A 119 3.93 -7.35 6.73
N PHE A 120 2.79 -7.90 7.09
CA PHE A 120 2.32 -9.21 6.62
C PHE A 120 1.47 -9.03 5.37
N GLN A 121 1.62 -9.95 4.43
CA GLN A 121 0.77 -10.07 3.27
C GLN A 121 -0.07 -11.35 3.38
N CYS A 122 -1.30 -11.33 2.91
CA CYS A 122 -2.19 -12.49 2.86
C CYS A 122 -3.09 -12.44 1.62
N GLN A 123 -3.86 -13.51 1.41
CA GLN A 123 -4.93 -13.48 0.41
C GLN A 123 -6.00 -12.47 0.82
N PRO A 124 -6.63 -11.76 -0.14
CA PRO A 124 -7.66 -10.76 0.15
C PRO A 124 -8.77 -11.25 1.09
N LEU A 125 -9.26 -12.46 0.87
CA LEU A 125 -10.36 -13.07 1.63
C LEU A 125 -9.95 -13.42 3.07
N ASP A 126 -8.67 -13.68 3.31
CA ASP A 126 -8.15 -14.11 4.61
C ASP A 126 -7.79 -12.93 5.52
N LEU A 127 -7.81 -11.68 5.00
CA LEU A 127 -7.34 -10.47 5.70
C LEU A 127 -7.90 -10.35 7.13
N ARG A 128 -9.20 -10.65 7.32
CA ARG A 128 -9.84 -10.58 8.63
C ARG A 128 -9.33 -11.66 9.58
N GLU A 129 -9.17 -12.90 9.11
CA GLU A 129 -8.67 -14.03 9.91
C GLU A 129 -7.20 -13.81 10.29
N VAL A 130 -6.34 -13.49 9.32
CA VAL A 130 -4.91 -13.27 9.56
C VAL A 130 -4.70 -12.13 10.56
N LYS A 131 -5.46 -11.03 10.43
CA LYS A 131 -5.40 -9.90 11.36
C LYS A 131 -5.80 -10.29 12.79
N ALA A 132 -6.77 -11.18 12.96
CA ALA A 132 -7.17 -11.66 14.28
C ALA A 132 -6.07 -12.52 14.89
N LYS A 133 -5.56 -13.51 14.15
CA LYS A 133 -4.47 -14.39 14.61
C LYS A 133 -3.19 -13.63 14.96
N LEU A 134 -2.83 -12.61 14.18
CA LEU A 134 -1.68 -11.77 14.51
C LEU A 134 -1.86 -11.03 15.84
N ARG A 135 -3.09 -10.59 16.18
CA ARG A 135 -3.35 -10.01 17.51
C ARG A 135 -3.18 -11.04 18.61
N ASP A 136 -3.63 -12.27 18.39
CA ASP A 136 -3.46 -13.38 19.34
C ASP A 136 -1.98 -13.74 19.53
N CYS A 137 -1.15 -13.57 18.49
CA CYS A 137 0.31 -13.66 18.56
C CYS A 137 0.99 -12.44 19.20
N GLY A 138 0.23 -11.48 19.75
CA GLY A 138 0.74 -10.31 20.46
C GLY A 138 1.17 -9.13 19.58
N TYR A 139 0.84 -9.14 18.28
CA TYR A 139 1.12 -8.00 17.40
C TYR A 139 0.12 -6.86 17.62
N LYS A 140 0.64 -5.64 17.74
CA LYS A 140 -0.15 -4.41 17.68
C LYS A 140 -0.37 -4.03 16.22
N ILE A 141 -1.58 -4.28 15.71
CA ILE A 141 -1.95 -3.90 14.34
C ILE A 141 -2.08 -2.39 14.23
N THR A 142 -1.28 -1.77 13.36
CA THR A 142 -1.30 -0.31 13.13
C THR A 142 -2.16 0.05 11.92
N HIS A 143 -2.15 -0.76 10.86
CA HIS A 143 -2.95 -0.55 9.66
C HIS A 143 -3.27 -1.89 8.99
N SER A 144 -4.37 -1.93 8.25
CA SER A 144 -4.68 -3.08 7.40
C SER A 144 -5.51 -2.65 6.19
N GLU A 145 -5.21 -3.19 5.02
CA GLU A 145 -5.91 -2.81 3.80
C GLU A 145 -5.92 -3.92 2.74
N LEU A 146 -6.84 -3.77 1.79
CA LEU A 146 -6.79 -4.45 0.49
C LEU A 146 -6.03 -3.58 -0.51
N GLY A 147 -4.98 -4.13 -1.08
CA GLY A 147 -4.07 -3.49 -1.99
C GLY A 147 -3.63 -4.40 -3.13
N HIS A 148 -2.50 -4.07 -3.76
CA HIS A 148 -1.97 -4.82 -4.89
C HIS A 148 -0.52 -5.26 -4.65
N SER A 149 -0.22 -6.50 -5.02
CA SER A 149 1.12 -7.09 -4.96
C SER A 149 1.58 -7.52 -6.35
N PRO A 150 2.86 -7.33 -6.70
CA PRO A 150 3.44 -7.91 -7.90
C PRO A 150 3.26 -9.44 -7.93
N LYS A 151 2.95 -10.00 -9.10
CA LYS A 151 2.89 -11.45 -9.34
C LYS A 151 4.27 -12.07 -9.59
N LYS A 152 5.21 -11.27 -10.10
CA LYS A 152 6.57 -11.68 -10.46
C LYS A 152 7.59 -10.96 -9.57
N ALA A 153 8.85 -11.36 -9.70
CA ALA A 153 9.98 -10.74 -9.00
C ALA A 153 10.00 -9.21 -9.20
N LEU A 154 10.51 -8.52 -8.18
CA LEU A 154 10.68 -7.07 -8.19
C LEU A 154 11.78 -6.65 -9.19
N VAL A 155 11.61 -5.47 -9.76
CA VAL A 155 12.51 -4.83 -10.71
C VAL A 155 13.55 -4.03 -9.94
N GLN A 156 14.83 -4.28 -10.23
CA GLN A 156 15.93 -3.46 -9.75
C GLN A 156 16.19 -2.34 -10.76
N LEU A 157 16.12 -1.09 -10.32
CA LEU A 157 16.48 0.06 -11.15
C LEU A 157 17.92 0.50 -10.87
N PRO A 158 18.68 0.92 -11.91
CA PRO A 158 19.92 1.67 -11.71
C PRO A 158 19.67 2.98 -10.94
N GLU A 159 20.64 3.46 -10.17
CA GLU A 159 20.48 4.65 -9.31
C GLU A 159 19.90 5.87 -10.04
N ARG A 160 20.40 6.16 -11.25
CA ARG A 160 19.91 7.26 -12.08
C ARG A 160 18.43 7.10 -12.44
N GLN A 161 17.99 5.88 -12.73
CA GLN A 161 16.59 5.60 -13.05
C GLN A 161 15.72 5.61 -11.78
N MET A 162 16.25 5.10 -10.66
CA MET A 162 15.60 5.13 -9.36
C MET A 162 15.32 6.57 -8.89
N LYS A 163 16.27 7.49 -9.05
CA LYS A 163 16.06 8.91 -8.71
C LYS A 163 14.88 9.52 -9.48
N ARG A 164 14.86 9.33 -10.80
CA ARG A 164 13.76 9.80 -11.67
C ARG A 164 12.43 9.13 -11.34
N TYR A 165 12.47 7.84 -11.00
CA TYR A 165 11.28 7.10 -10.62
C TYR A 165 10.69 7.61 -9.29
N LYS A 166 11.52 7.95 -8.31
CA LYS A 166 11.08 8.59 -7.07
C LYS A 166 10.45 9.97 -7.34
N GLU A 167 11.07 10.80 -8.18
CA GLU A 167 10.49 12.09 -8.59
C GLU A 167 9.10 11.92 -9.24
N PHE A 168 8.95 10.92 -10.12
CA PHE A 168 7.66 10.55 -10.71
C PHE A 168 6.62 10.14 -9.65
N LEU A 169 7.00 9.27 -8.71
CA LEU A 169 6.10 8.83 -7.64
C LEU A 169 5.65 9.97 -6.75
N GLU A 170 6.54 10.91 -6.42
CA GLU A 170 6.18 12.09 -5.62
C GLU A 170 5.17 12.98 -6.34
N GLN A 171 5.36 13.24 -7.64
CA GLN A 171 4.37 13.98 -8.44
C GLN A 171 3.04 13.25 -8.53
N LEU A 172 3.05 11.91 -8.66
CA LEU A 172 1.82 11.12 -8.71
C LEU A 172 1.03 11.20 -7.39
N LYS A 173 1.72 11.17 -6.25
CA LYS A 173 1.12 11.26 -4.92
C LYS A 173 0.68 12.67 -4.52
N GLN A 174 1.07 13.70 -5.27
CA GLN A 174 0.61 15.07 -5.04
C GLN A 174 -0.83 15.31 -5.52
N ASP A 175 -1.37 14.45 -6.40
CA ASP A 175 -2.78 14.55 -6.79
C ASP A 175 -3.67 14.08 -5.65
N HIS A 176 -4.65 14.91 -5.28
CA HIS A 176 -5.51 14.72 -4.11
C HIS A 176 -6.42 13.48 -4.22
N ASP A 177 -6.71 13.01 -5.43
CA ASP A 177 -7.51 11.80 -5.63
C ASP A 177 -6.66 10.53 -5.52
N VAL A 178 -5.32 10.62 -5.53
CA VAL A 178 -4.42 9.47 -5.42
C VAL A 178 -4.28 9.05 -3.96
N VAL A 179 -4.81 7.86 -3.65
CA VAL A 179 -4.84 7.32 -2.29
C VAL A 179 -3.58 6.49 -2.00
N ARG A 180 -3.20 5.61 -2.93
CA ARG A 180 -2.05 4.72 -2.74
C ARG A 180 -1.46 4.28 -4.07
N VAL A 181 -0.15 4.07 -4.08
CA VAL A 181 0.57 3.51 -5.21
C VAL A 181 1.21 2.20 -4.77
N TYR A 182 1.03 1.16 -5.58
CA TYR A 182 1.72 -0.12 -5.44
C TYR A 182 2.58 -0.33 -6.67
N ASP A 183 3.85 -0.65 -6.50
CA ASP A 183 4.77 -0.86 -7.61
C ASP A 183 5.50 -2.20 -7.47
N ASN A 184 6.25 -2.54 -8.51
CA ASN A 184 7.09 -3.72 -8.53
C ASN A 184 8.58 -3.37 -8.43
N VAL A 185 8.96 -2.27 -7.80
CA VAL A 185 10.36 -1.86 -7.68
C VAL A 185 10.98 -2.38 -6.38
N ARG A 186 12.21 -2.87 -6.47
CA ARG A 186 13.01 -3.24 -5.30
C ARG A 186 13.64 -1.98 -4.71
N VAL A 187 13.34 -1.70 -3.44
CA VAL A 187 13.87 -0.58 -2.66
C VAL A 187 15.04 -1.03 -1.81
#